data_AF-A0A5B9MIW2-F1
#
_entry.id   AF-A0A5B9MIW2-F1
#
_cell.length_a   1.000
_cell.length_b   1.000
_cell.length_c   1.000
_cell.angle_alpha   90.00
_cell.angle_beta   90.00
_cell.angle_gamma   90.00
#
_symmetry.space_group_name_H-M   'P 1'
#
loop_
_entity.id
_entity.type
_entity.pdbx_description
1 polymer ?
#
loop_
_entity_poly.entity_id
_entity_poly.type
_entity_poly.pdbx_seq_one_letter_code
_entity_poly.pdbx_strand_id
1 'polypeptide(L)'
;MSQPPHERLPLNHRLALCGVSIIASLLLITPVTGQTVGRESKGQGQDESIEIRLDELPKPPTEFAKLIHSGAVRLITGGQPTSDPDSLPAGRRLAGETRFTFRYRYDSRARWQVETRLSGAALGQAMVLVRVRFRSLQLITTHEVWIRDPPPSDQFWDNRVVRHEFDHVRISSDPRIEKHFLDAAKEMEQMRVPLSSVAGAGAGGRVENAKVQALIEAGMKQALDDTTDLVRVRYRELDRLTEHGMLPLPRP
;
A
#
# COMPACT_ATOMS: atom_id res chain seq x y z
N MET A 1 44.14 -8.83 -28.58
CA MET A 1 42.96 -8.19 -29.21
C MET A 1 41.85 -8.17 -28.18
N SER A 2 41.67 -7.03 -27.49
CA SER A 2 40.64 -6.87 -26.44
C SER A 2 39.34 -6.40 -27.08
N GLN A 3 38.26 -7.16 -26.92
CA GLN A 3 36.93 -6.71 -27.36
C GLN A 3 36.45 -5.55 -26.48
N PRO A 4 35.84 -4.50 -27.07
CA PRO A 4 35.30 -3.39 -26.29
C PRO A 4 34.06 -3.84 -25.50
N PRO A 5 33.77 -3.23 -24.34
CA PRO A 5 32.54 -3.51 -23.60
C PRO A 5 31.35 -3.04 -24.44
N HIS A 6 30.42 -3.95 -24.71
CA HIS A 6 29.17 -3.64 -25.40
C HIS A 6 28.29 -2.74 -24.50
N GLU A 7 28.51 -1.43 -24.55
CA GLU A 7 27.52 -0.45 -24.08
C GLU A 7 26.31 -0.53 -25.01
N ARG A 8 25.15 -0.91 -24.46
CA ARG A 8 23.89 -0.96 -25.20
C ARG A 8 22.94 0.15 -24.81
N LEU A 9 22.14 0.49 -25.82
CA LEU A 9 21.26 1.64 -25.90
C LEU A 9 20.31 1.75 -24.69
N PRO A 10 20.02 2.98 -24.27
CA PRO A 10 19.09 3.23 -23.21
C PRO A 10 17.63 2.95 -23.57
N LEU A 11 16.90 2.38 -22.61
CA LEU A 11 15.45 2.24 -22.70
C LEU A 11 14.76 3.45 -22.03
N ASN A 12 13.86 4.12 -22.75
CA ASN A 12 12.96 5.12 -22.17
C ASN A 12 11.60 4.45 -22.00
N HIS A 13 11.11 4.29 -20.77
CA HIS A 13 9.75 3.81 -20.53
C HIS A 13 8.83 4.98 -20.25
N ARG A 14 7.55 4.85 -20.60
CA ARG A 14 6.52 5.83 -20.28
C ARG A 14 5.51 5.18 -19.35
N LEU A 15 5.37 5.78 -18.16
CA LEU A 15 4.24 5.68 -17.22
C LEU A 15 3.73 4.26 -16.96
N ALA A 16 4.25 3.61 -15.91
CA ALA A 16 3.59 2.48 -15.27
C ALA A 16 2.69 2.99 -14.14
N LEU A 17 1.41 2.59 -14.16
CA LEU A 17 0.46 2.75 -13.04
C LEU A 17 0.16 1.35 -12.50
N CYS A 18 0.80 1.00 -11.39
CA CYS A 18 0.49 -0.23 -10.68
C CYS A 18 -0.27 0.16 -9.41
N GLY A 19 -1.54 -0.25 -9.37
CA GLY A 19 -2.41 -0.07 -8.23
C GLY A 19 -2.50 -1.37 -7.47
N VAL A 20 -2.24 -1.31 -6.17
CA VAL A 20 -2.52 -2.39 -5.25
C VAL A 20 -3.65 -1.86 -4.36
N SER A 21 -4.89 -2.16 -4.72
CA SER A 21 -6.01 -1.95 -3.80
C SER A 21 -6.02 -3.14 -2.85
N ILE A 22 -5.39 -3.00 -1.69
CA ILE A 22 -5.51 -4.00 -0.64
C ILE A 22 -6.37 -3.45 0.48
N ILE A 23 -7.49 -4.12 0.66
CA ILE A 23 -8.32 -4.06 1.85
C ILE A 23 -7.51 -4.66 3.01
N ALA A 24 -7.21 -3.87 4.03
CA ALA A 24 -6.59 -4.36 5.24
C ALA A 24 -7.67 -5.01 6.12
N SER A 25 -7.95 -6.30 5.91
CA SER A 25 -8.76 -7.12 6.83
C SER A 25 -7.86 -8.07 7.62
N LEU A 26 -8.17 -8.22 8.90
CA LEU A 26 -7.51 -9.10 9.86
C LEU A 26 -7.30 -10.52 9.29
N LEU A 27 -6.09 -11.05 9.48
CA LEU A 27 -5.81 -12.49 9.42
C LEU A 27 -5.01 -12.85 10.67
N LEU A 28 -5.69 -13.45 11.64
CA LEU A 28 -5.05 -14.26 12.67
C LEU A 28 -5.34 -15.72 12.31
N ILE A 29 -4.30 -16.46 11.93
CA ILE A 29 -4.38 -17.88 11.64
C ILE A 29 -4.43 -18.62 12.97
N THR A 30 -5.54 -19.31 13.26
CA THR A 30 -5.55 -20.49 14.13
C THR A 30 -6.33 -21.62 13.46
N PRO A 31 -5.90 -22.89 13.59
CA PRO A 31 -6.62 -24.02 13.02
C PRO A 31 -7.57 -24.61 14.06
N VAL A 32 -8.88 -24.59 13.82
CA VAL A 32 -9.80 -25.50 14.51
C VAL A 32 -10.88 -25.99 13.55
N THR A 33 -10.94 -27.32 13.46
CA THR A 33 -11.86 -28.20 12.77
C THR A 33 -13.31 -28.03 13.25
N GLY A 34 -14.29 -28.07 12.33
CA GLY A 34 -15.70 -28.31 12.70
C GLY A 34 -16.73 -27.97 11.62
N GLN A 35 -17.24 -29.00 10.94
CA GLN A 35 -18.58 -29.00 10.31
C GLN A 35 -19.66 -28.74 11.40
N THR A 36 -20.87 -28.21 11.18
CA THR A 36 -21.88 -28.41 10.13
C THR A 36 -23.01 -27.34 10.27
N VAL A 37 -23.61 -26.97 9.12
CA VAL A 37 -25.05 -26.77 8.83
C VAL A 37 -25.90 -25.84 9.72
N GLY A 38 -26.49 -24.79 9.12
CA GLY A 38 -27.72 -24.22 9.64
C GLY A 38 -28.19 -22.90 9.02
N ARG A 39 -29.17 -23.02 8.09
CA ARG A 39 -30.32 -22.12 7.92
C ARG A 39 -30.12 -20.82 7.12
N GLU A 40 -30.46 -20.93 5.84
CA GLU A 40 -30.82 -19.79 4.98
C GLU A 40 -32.03 -19.06 5.57
N SER A 41 -31.85 -17.78 5.88
CA SER A 41 -32.93 -16.83 6.11
C SER A 41 -32.75 -15.66 5.16
N LYS A 42 -33.75 -15.50 4.27
CA LYS A 42 -33.90 -14.40 3.33
C LYS A 42 -33.87 -13.04 4.05
N GLY A 43 -33.00 -12.16 3.59
CA GLY A 43 -32.99 -10.73 3.89
C GLY A 43 -32.45 -9.97 2.68
N GLN A 44 -33.28 -9.81 1.65
CA GLN A 44 -33.03 -8.89 0.55
C GLN A 44 -33.33 -7.46 1.02
N GLY A 45 -32.29 -6.75 1.43
CA GLY A 45 -32.22 -5.29 1.51
C GLY A 45 -30.77 -4.95 1.19
N GLN A 46 -30.53 -4.30 0.06
CA GLN A 46 -29.20 -4.00 -0.43
C GLN A 46 -28.45 -3.14 0.59
N ASP A 47 -27.33 -3.67 1.05
CA ASP A 47 -26.38 -3.09 2.00
C ASP A 47 -25.51 -2.04 1.28
N GLU A 48 -26.15 -1.04 0.68
CA GLU A 48 -25.46 -0.04 -0.14
C GLU A 48 -24.82 1.04 0.74
N SER A 49 -23.53 1.27 0.50
CA SER A 49 -22.79 2.39 1.09
C SER A 49 -23.20 3.69 0.42
N ILE A 50 -23.51 4.71 1.21
CA ILE A 50 -23.91 6.06 0.78
C ILE A 50 -22.79 7.04 1.12
N GLU A 51 -22.47 7.94 0.19
CA GLU A 51 -21.49 9.00 0.42
C GLU A 51 -22.07 10.12 1.29
N ILE A 52 -21.37 10.48 2.36
CA ILE A 52 -21.66 11.68 3.16
C ILE A 52 -20.98 12.85 2.44
N ARG A 53 -21.78 13.75 1.88
CA ARG A 53 -21.24 14.85 1.10
C ARG A 53 -20.67 15.94 2.01
N LEU A 54 -19.43 16.35 1.72
CA LEU A 54 -18.71 17.35 2.52
C LEU A 54 -19.36 18.75 2.51
N ASP A 55 -20.16 19.06 1.49
CA ASP A 55 -20.88 20.34 1.38
C ASP A 55 -22.18 20.39 2.22
N GLU A 56 -22.63 19.24 2.74
CA GLU A 56 -23.77 19.12 3.67
C GLU A 56 -23.33 19.16 5.15
N LEU A 57 -22.02 19.16 5.40
CA LEU A 57 -21.42 19.28 6.73
C LEU A 57 -21.00 20.72 7.02
N PRO A 58 -20.82 21.10 8.30
CA PRO A 58 -20.23 22.38 8.64
C PRO A 58 -18.81 22.43 8.08
N LYS A 59 -18.31 23.64 7.84
CA LYS A 59 -16.95 23.82 7.34
C LYS A 59 -15.95 23.08 8.26
N PRO A 60 -15.11 22.17 7.73
CA PRO A 60 -14.17 21.44 8.55
C PRO A 60 -13.16 22.39 9.21
N PRO A 61 -12.78 22.14 10.47
CA PRO A 61 -11.61 22.77 11.06
C PRO A 61 -10.37 22.62 10.18
N THR A 62 -9.43 23.57 10.27
CA THR A 62 -8.25 23.66 9.38
C THR A 62 -7.45 22.36 9.32
N GLU A 63 -7.36 21.62 10.42
CA GLU A 63 -6.66 20.34 10.49
C GLU A 63 -7.34 19.24 9.65
N PHE A 64 -8.67 19.09 9.74
CA PHE A 64 -9.43 18.15 8.93
C PHE A 64 -9.43 18.55 7.46
N ALA A 65 -9.58 19.85 7.16
CA ALA A 65 -9.54 20.34 5.79
C ALA A 65 -8.24 19.95 5.07
N LYS A 66 -7.10 20.05 5.77
CA LYS A 66 -5.80 19.60 5.25
C LYS A 66 -5.79 18.09 4.99
N LEU A 67 -6.26 17.29 5.94
CA LEU A 67 -6.29 15.83 5.83
C LEU A 67 -7.22 15.35 4.70
N ILE A 68 -8.40 15.97 4.57
CA ILE A 68 -9.36 15.67 3.49
C ILE A 68 -8.70 15.87 2.13
N HIS A 69 -7.98 16.98 1.97
CA HIS A 69 -7.30 17.31 0.72
C HIS A 69 -6.09 16.41 0.46
N SER A 70 -5.17 16.29 1.42
CA SER A 70 -3.93 15.51 1.25
C SER A 70 -4.17 14.01 1.15
N GLY A 71 -5.16 13.51 1.88
CA GLY A 71 -5.53 12.10 1.91
C GLY A 71 -6.57 11.71 0.85
N ALA A 72 -7.07 12.67 0.05
CA ALA A 72 -8.19 12.45 -0.88
C ALA A 72 -9.33 11.65 -0.24
N VAL A 73 -9.85 12.18 0.87
CA VAL A 73 -10.83 11.49 1.73
C VAL A 73 -12.23 11.54 1.14
N ARG A 74 -12.88 10.38 1.11
CA ARG A 74 -14.33 10.23 0.94
C ARG A 74 -14.96 9.79 2.25
N LEU A 75 -16.07 10.39 2.63
CA LEU A 75 -16.85 9.99 3.81
C LEU A 75 -18.00 9.10 3.35
N ILE A 76 -18.22 7.95 3.98
CA ILE A 76 -19.29 7.01 3.62
C ILE A 76 -20.02 6.51 4.87
N THR A 77 -21.27 6.10 4.70
CA THR A 77 -22.13 5.48 5.73
C THR A 77 -23.01 4.39 5.11
N GLY A 78 -23.71 3.61 5.93
CA GLY A 78 -24.46 2.43 5.44
C GLY A 78 -23.54 1.33 4.90
N GLY A 79 -24.09 0.22 4.44
CA GLY A 79 -23.29 -0.96 4.08
C GLY A 79 -22.68 -1.66 5.30
N GLN A 80 -21.99 -2.78 5.05
CA GLN A 80 -21.17 -3.44 6.07
C GLN A 80 -19.77 -2.83 6.18
N PRO A 81 -19.17 -2.86 7.39
CA PRO A 81 -17.73 -2.70 7.51
C PRO A 81 -17.02 -3.82 6.72
N THR A 82 -15.81 -3.53 6.25
CA THR A 82 -14.96 -4.52 5.58
C THR A 82 -14.00 -5.19 6.55
N SER A 83 -13.77 -4.56 7.71
CA SER A 83 -13.09 -5.16 8.84
C SER A 83 -13.85 -6.35 9.42
N ASP A 84 -13.11 -7.38 9.83
CA ASP A 84 -13.65 -8.59 10.43
C ASP A 84 -14.40 -8.28 11.74
N PRO A 85 -15.68 -8.65 11.89
CA PRO A 85 -16.43 -8.46 13.13
C PRO A 85 -15.79 -9.14 14.35
N ASP A 86 -14.98 -10.18 14.16
CA ASP A 86 -14.29 -10.90 15.24
C ASP A 86 -13.05 -10.13 15.78
N SER A 87 -12.69 -9.00 15.16
CA SER A 87 -11.61 -8.12 15.63
C SER A 87 -11.95 -7.33 16.89
N LEU A 88 -13.23 -7.29 17.28
CA LEU A 88 -13.72 -6.53 18.42
C LEU A 88 -14.01 -7.44 19.63
N PRO A 89 -13.88 -6.93 20.86
CA PRO A 89 -14.33 -7.65 22.05
C PRO A 89 -15.79 -8.10 21.92
N ALA A 90 -16.07 -9.33 22.38
CA ALA A 90 -17.37 -9.98 22.22
C ALA A 90 -18.55 -9.05 22.55
N GLY A 91 -19.47 -8.91 21.59
CA GLY A 91 -20.69 -8.10 21.72
C GLY A 91 -20.56 -6.64 21.28
N ARG A 92 -19.37 -6.18 20.84
CA ARG A 92 -19.21 -4.82 20.29
C ARG A 92 -19.31 -4.80 18.77
N ARG A 93 -19.82 -3.67 18.24
CA ARG A 93 -19.94 -3.40 16.80
C ARG A 93 -19.00 -2.26 16.42
N LEU A 94 -18.40 -2.35 15.25
CA LEU A 94 -17.47 -1.32 14.74
C LEU A 94 -18.22 -0.01 14.47
N ALA A 95 -17.82 1.09 15.10
CA ALA A 95 -18.49 2.40 14.96
C ALA A 95 -17.99 3.18 13.73
N GLY A 96 -16.73 2.97 13.34
CA GLY A 96 -16.10 3.59 12.18
C GLY A 96 -14.95 2.73 11.64
N GLU A 97 -14.57 2.98 10.40
CA GLU A 97 -13.46 2.29 9.73
C GLU A 97 -12.81 3.23 8.72
N THR A 98 -11.48 3.35 8.77
CA THR A 98 -10.72 4.07 7.76
C THR A 98 -10.01 3.09 6.84
N ARG A 99 -10.40 3.12 5.58
CA ARG A 99 -9.78 2.35 4.50
C ARG A 99 -8.84 3.26 3.74
N PHE A 100 -7.62 2.81 3.51
CA PHE A 100 -6.67 3.52 2.66
C PHE A 100 -6.28 2.66 1.47
N THR A 101 -5.90 3.30 0.37
CA THR A 101 -5.29 2.65 -0.78
C THR A 101 -4.03 3.39 -1.15
N PHE A 102 -2.93 2.65 -1.30
CA PHE A 102 -1.71 3.15 -1.90
C PHE A 102 -1.58 2.65 -3.33
N ARG A 103 -1.27 3.56 -4.23
CA ARG A 103 -0.86 3.26 -5.60
C ARG A 103 0.42 3.99 -5.88
N TYR A 104 1.17 3.56 -6.88
CA TYR A 104 2.32 4.34 -7.31
C TYR A 104 2.32 4.54 -8.82
N ARG A 105 3.02 5.59 -9.21
CA ARG A 105 3.29 5.92 -10.61
C ARG A 105 4.76 6.22 -10.75
N TYR A 106 5.39 5.65 -11.77
CA TYR A 106 6.81 5.91 -12.04
C TYR A 106 7.15 5.95 -13.52
N ASP A 107 8.23 6.67 -13.82
CA ASP A 107 8.98 6.66 -15.07
C ASP A 107 10.43 6.30 -14.71
N SER A 108 10.97 5.26 -15.33
CA SER A 108 12.34 4.82 -15.10
C SER A 108 13.08 4.49 -16.40
N ARG A 109 14.40 4.50 -16.28
CA ARG A 109 15.33 4.06 -17.32
C ARG A 109 16.34 3.10 -16.73
N ALA A 110 16.36 1.89 -17.25
CA ALA A 110 17.31 0.85 -16.86
C ALA A 110 18.48 0.78 -17.85
N ARG A 111 19.67 0.46 -17.32
CA ARG A 111 20.85 0.00 -18.07
C ARG A 111 21.44 -1.19 -17.33
N TRP A 112 22.16 -2.05 -18.01
CA TRP A 112 22.81 -3.19 -17.37
C TRP A 112 24.18 -3.51 -17.95
N GLN A 113 24.99 -4.15 -17.13
CA GLN A 113 26.31 -4.64 -17.50
C GLN A 113 26.49 -6.07 -16.97
N VAL A 114 26.94 -6.98 -17.84
CA VAL A 114 27.29 -8.34 -17.42
C VAL A 114 28.68 -8.30 -16.78
N GLU A 115 28.76 -8.80 -15.55
CA GLU A 115 29.99 -8.97 -14.80
C GLU A 115 30.37 -10.46 -14.83
N THR A 116 31.38 -10.82 -15.62
CA THR A 116 31.97 -12.16 -15.57
C THR A 116 33.08 -12.15 -14.53
N ARG A 117 32.94 -12.94 -13.45
CA ARG A 117 34.08 -13.20 -12.56
C ARG A 117 35.07 -14.11 -13.28
N LEU A 118 36.15 -13.54 -13.80
CA LEU A 118 37.39 -14.27 -14.06
C LEU A 118 38.03 -14.53 -12.69
N SER A 119 37.75 -15.67 -12.07
CA SER A 119 38.55 -16.14 -10.93
C SER A 119 38.82 -17.62 -11.18
N GLY A 120 40.12 -17.96 -11.25
CA GLY A 120 40.67 -19.23 -11.73
C GLY A 120 40.37 -20.47 -10.90
N ALA A 121 39.25 -20.51 -10.17
CA ALA A 121 38.74 -21.71 -9.52
C ALA A 121 37.22 -21.56 -9.33
N ALA A 122 36.48 -22.51 -9.90
CA ALA A 122 35.01 -22.59 -10.00
C ALA A 122 34.34 -21.59 -10.97
N LEU A 123 33.48 -22.13 -11.84
CA LEU A 123 32.52 -21.41 -12.69
C LEU A 123 31.65 -20.49 -11.81
N GLY A 124 32.14 -19.27 -11.53
CA GLY A 124 31.32 -18.25 -10.89
C GLY A 124 30.11 -17.97 -11.76
N GLN A 125 28.91 -17.99 -11.17
CA GLN A 125 27.70 -17.57 -11.88
C GLN A 125 27.93 -16.15 -12.43
N ALA A 126 27.71 -15.97 -13.73
CA ALA A 126 27.77 -14.64 -14.34
C ALA A 126 26.72 -13.75 -13.66
N MET A 127 27.13 -12.55 -13.25
CA MET A 127 26.23 -11.59 -12.61
C MET A 127 25.89 -10.47 -13.59
N VAL A 128 24.80 -9.77 -13.32
CA VAL A 128 24.37 -8.59 -14.06
C VAL A 128 24.17 -7.47 -13.05
N LEU A 129 24.88 -6.37 -13.26
CA LEU A 129 24.61 -5.12 -12.56
C LEU A 129 23.55 -4.36 -13.36
N VAL A 130 22.34 -4.27 -12.82
CA VAL A 130 21.24 -3.46 -13.33
C VAL A 130 21.26 -2.12 -12.61
N ARG A 131 21.32 -1.03 -13.37
CA ARG A 131 21.21 0.34 -12.87
C ARG A 131 19.90 0.94 -13.34
N VAL A 132 19.03 1.30 -12.42
CA VAL A 132 17.74 1.95 -12.67
C VAL A 132 17.86 3.41 -12.28
N ARG A 133 17.33 4.30 -13.10
CA ARG A 133 17.17 5.72 -12.76
C ARG A 133 15.71 6.07 -12.85
N PHE A 134 15.09 6.42 -11.74
CA PHE A 134 13.73 6.96 -11.71
C PHE A 134 13.76 8.44 -12.10
N ARG A 135 12.99 8.82 -13.12
CA ARG A 135 12.80 10.22 -13.53
C ARG A 135 11.66 10.87 -12.78
N SER A 136 10.60 10.10 -12.53
CA SER A 136 9.51 10.45 -11.64
C SER A 136 9.11 9.20 -10.87
N LEU A 137 8.74 9.41 -9.61
CA LEU A 137 8.19 8.40 -8.74
C LEU A 137 7.26 9.11 -7.75
N GLN A 138 6.03 8.64 -7.66
CA GLN A 138 5.00 9.22 -6.80
C GLN A 138 4.22 8.10 -6.10
N LEU A 139 4.01 8.26 -4.80
CA LEU A 139 3.01 7.52 -4.04
C LEU A 139 1.68 8.29 -4.08
N ILE A 140 0.60 7.59 -4.39
CA ILE A 140 -0.76 8.14 -4.47
C ILE A 140 -1.56 7.48 -3.35
N THR A 141 -2.11 8.31 -2.47
CA THR A 141 -2.88 7.89 -1.31
C THR A 141 -4.32 8.36 -1.43
N THR A 142 -5.28 7.47 -1.18
CA THR A 142 -6.72 7.78 -1.13
C THR A 142 -7.37 7.13 0.07
N HIS A 143 -8.41 7.75 0.62
CA HIS A 143 -9.11 7.24 1.81
C HIS A 143 -10.61 7.15 1.63
N GLU A 144 -11.19 6.13 2.24
CA GLU A 144 -12.62 6.06 2.54
C GLU A 144 -12.79 5.93 4.06
N VAL A 145 -13.44 6.91 4.66
CA VAL A 145 -13.79 6.90 6.08
C VAL A 145 -15.26 6.51 6.19
N TRP A 146 -15.49 5.30 6.66
CA TRP A 146 -16.81 4.74 6.91
C TRP A 146 -17.24 5.01 8.35
N ILE A 147 -18.44 5.54 8.52
CA ILE A 147 -19.06 5.76 9.83
C ILE A 147 -20.41 5.06 9.83
N ARG A 148 -20.62 4.13 10.79
CA ARG A 148 -21.85 3.34 10.89
C ARG A 148 -23.06 4.26 11.07
N ASP A 149 -23.01 5.05 12.13
CA ASP A 149 -24.07 5.95 12.58
C ASP A 149 -23.49 7.37 12.63
N PRO A 150 -23.59 8.14 11.53
CA PRO A 150 -23.02 9.48 11.47
C PRO A 150 -23.63 10.38 12.55
N PRO A 151 -22.81 11.15 13.28
CA PRO A 151 -23.32 12.13 14.22
C PRO A 151 -24.12 13.24 13.52
N PRO A 152 -24.96 14.00 14.26
CA PRO A 152 -25.56 15.22 13.76
C PRO A 152 -24.53 16.16 13.12
N SER A 153 -24.93 16.82 12.03
CA SER A 153 -24.04 17.66 11.19
C SER A 153 -23.27 18.70 12.02
N ASP A 154 -23.94 19.38 12.95
CA ASP A 154 -23.36 20.41 13.84
C ASP A 154 -22.29 19.89 14.80
N GLN A 155 -22.28 18.58 15.09
CA GLN A 155 -21.33 17.92 16.00
C GLN A 155 -20.36 16.99 15.27
N PHE A 156 -20.39 16.97 13.93
CA PHE A 156 -19.68 15.97 13.15
C PHE A 156 -18.18 15.94 13.43
N TRP A 157 -17.53 17.11 13.39
CA TRP A 157 -16.07 17.23 13.56
C TRP A 157 -15.61 17.05 15.01
N ASP A 158 -16.51 17.20 15.98
CA ASP A 158 -16.22 17.02 17.41
C ASP A 158 -16.47 15.59 17.89
N ASN A 159 -17.15 14.77 17.08
CA ASN A 159 -17.44 13.39 17.39
C ASN A 159 -16.15 12.56 17.53
N ARG A 160 -16.04 11.79 18.62
CA ARG A 160 -14.84 11.00 18.92
C ARG A 160 -14.50 9.96 17.86
N VAL A 161 -15.50 9.28 17.30
CA VAL A 161 -15.28 8.26 16.25
C VAL A 161 -14.76 8.94 15.00
N VAL A 162 -15.37 10.05 14.57
CA VAL A 162 -14.88 10.83 13.41
C VAL A 162 -13.43 11.26 13.63
N ARG A 163 -13.10 11.79 14.81
CA ARG A 163 -11.73 12.20 15.13
C ARG A 163 -10.75 11.01 15.07
N HIS A 164 -11.13 9.87 15.64
CA HIS A 164 -10.35 8.63 15.61
C HIS A 164 -10.09 8.16 14.17
N GLU A 165 -11.12 8.15 13.31
CA GLU A 165 -10.94 7.78 11.90
C GLU A 165 -10.01 8.76 11.16
N PHE A 166 -10.09 10.05 11.47
CA PHE A 166 -9.14 11.01 10.91
C PHE A 166 -7.73 10.93 11.50
N ASP A 167 -7.55 10.34 12.68
CA ASP A 167 -6.23 10.00 13.20
C ASP A 167 -5.58 8.89 12.38
N HIS A 168 -6.37 7.91 11.91
CA HIS A 168 -5.93 6.94 10.90
C HIS A 168 -5.51 7.63 9.59
N VAL A 169 -6.34 8.52 9.05
CA VAL A 169 -6.00 9.31 7.84
C VAL A 169 -4.70 10.11 8.05
N ARG A 170 -4.47 10.64 9.25
CA ARG A 170 -3.24 11.37 9.57
C ARG A 170 -2.01 10.47 9.50
N ILE A 171 -2.09 9.23 9.99
CA ILE A 171 -0.98 8.27 9.96
C ILE A 171 -0.59 7.93 8.52
N SER A 172 -1.55 7.55 7.70
CA SER A 172 -1.33 7.12 6.30
C SER A 172 -1.00 8.26 5.34
N SER A 173 -1.37 9.50 5.70
CA SER A 173 -1.05 10.71 4.94
C SER A 173 0.21 11.42 5.45
N ASP A 174 0.92 10.88 6.44
CA ASP A 174 2.16 11.47 6.95
C ASP A 174 3.24 11.46 5.84
N PRO A 175 3.87 12.62 5.52
CA PRO A 175 4.93 12.69 4.51
C PRO A 175 6.09 11.72 4.70
N ARG A 176 6.30 11.22 5.93
CA ARG A 176 7.31 10.21 6.25
C ARG A 176 6.97 8.84 5.65
N ILE A 177 5.68 8.53 5.44
CA ILE A 177 5.24 7.30 4.77
C ILE A 177 5.63 7.33 3.29
N GLU A 178 5.35 8.44 2.61
CA GLU A 178 5.80 8.62 1.22
C GLU A 178 7.32 8.55 1.14
N LYS A 179 8.03 9.22 2.05
CA LYS A 179 9.48 9.16 2.10
C LYS A 179 10.01 7.72 2.27
N HIS A 180 9.39 6.91 3.12
CA HIS A 180 9.78 5.51 3.32
C HIS A 180 9.69 4.71 2.02
N PHE A 181 8.57 4.85 1.28
CA PHE A 181 8.40 4.22 -0.03
C PHE A 181 9.46 4.69 -1.03
N LEU A 182 9.71 6.01 -1.11
CA LEU A 182 10.70 6.58 -2.04
C LEU A 182 12.13 6.12 -1.71
N ASP A 183 12.47 6.02 -0.43
CA ASP A 183 13.79 5.57 -0.01
C ASP A 183 13.99 4.06 -0.32
N ALA A 184 12.97 3.23 -0.07
CA ALA A 184 12.99 1.82 -0.50
C ALA A 184 13.15 1.67 -2.02
N ALA A 185 12.48 2.52 -2.80
CA ALA A 185 12.61 2.50 -4.25
C ALA A 185 14.02 2.91 -4.73
N LYS A 186 14.70 3.83 -4.01
CA LYS A 186 16.08 4.22 -4.32
C LYS A 186 17.08 3.09 -4.12
N GLU A 187 16.86 2.20 -3.15
CA GLU A 187 17.72 1.04 -2.95
C GLU A 187 17.75 0.12 -4.19
N MET A 188 16.71 0.19 -5.03
CA MET A 188 16.61 -0.54 -6.29
C MET A 188 17.30 0.14 -7.47
N GLU A 189 17.84 1.35 -7.31
CA GLU A 189 18.58 2.03 -8.38
C GLU A 189 19.82 1.25 -8.81
N GLN A 190 20.33 0.35 -7.96
CA GLN A 190 21.41 -0.57 -8.30
C GLN A 190 21.12 -1.97 -7.77
N MET A 191 20.88 -2.90 -8.67
CA MET A 191 20.62 -4.30 -8.34
C MET A 191 21.69 -5.17 -8.99
N ARG A 192 22.26 -6.10 -8.20
CA ARG A 192 23.17 -7.12 -8.71
C ARG A 192 22.49 -8.47 -8.68
N VAL A 193 22.18 -9.02 -9.85
CA VAL A 193 21.39 -10.25 -9.97
C VAL A 193 22.12 -11.31 -10.79
N PRO A 194 21.86 -12.61 -10.57
CA PRO A 194 22.41 -13.66 -11.43
C PRO A 194 21.93 -13.47 -12.88
N LEU A 195 22.80 -13.72 -13.86
CA LEU A 195 22.43 -13.63 -15.28
C LEU A 195 21.21 -14.51 -15.59
N SER A 196 21.09 -15.68 -14.96
CA SER A 196 19.95 -16.58 -15.11
C SER A 196 18.59 -15.97 -14.75
N SER A 197 18.57 -14.96 -13.85
CA SER A 197 17.32 -14.30 -13.45
C SER A 197 16.77 -13.34 -14.51
N VAL A 198 17.65 -12.80 -15.36
CA VAL A 198 17.30 -11.79 -16.36
C VAL A 198 17.60 -12.22 -17.79
N ALA A 199 18.19 -13.40 -18.00
CA ALA A 199 18.49 -13.92 -19.32
C ALA A 199 17.35 -14.76 -19.91
N GLY A 200 17.23 -14.75 -21.23
CA GLY A 200 16.32 -15.60 -21.98
C GLY A 200 16.70 -17.08 -21.98
N ALA A 201 15.72 -17.94 -22.29
CA ALA A 201 15.93 -19.39 -22.44
C ALA A 201 16.73 -19.76 -23.71
N GLY A 202 17.04 -18.79 -24.59
CA GLY A 202 17.76 -19.02 -25.83
C GLY A 202 19.27 -19.25 -25.64
N ALA A 203 19.88 -19.92 -26.62
CA ALA A 203 21.32 -20.13 -26.70
C ALA A 203 22.06 -18.78 -26.75
N GLY A 204 22.72 -18.42 -25.65
CA GLY A 204 23.53 -17.19 -25.55
C GLY A 204 23.32 -16.37 -24.29
N GLY A 205 22.35 -16.72 -23.41
CA GLY A 205 22.25 -16.13 -22.07
C GLY A 205 22.15 -14.61 -22.06
N ARG A 206 21.47 -14.01 -23.05
CA ARG A 206 21.37 -12.55 -23.19
C ARG A 206 20.30 -12.02 -22.26
N VAL A 207 20.61 -10.89 -21.61
CA VAL A 207 19.66 -10.15 -20.77
C VAL A 207 18.44 -9.74 -21.62
N GLU A 208 17.25 -10.07 -21.11
CA GLU A 208 15.95 -9.73 -21.70
C GLU A 208 15.35 -8.52 -20.98
N ASN A 209 14.95 -7.52 -21.75
CA ASN A 209 14.36 -6.29 -21.23
C ASN A 209 13.10 -6.56 -20.38
N ALA A 210 12.25 -7.49 -20.82
CA ALA A 210 11.02 -7.84 -20.10
C ALA A 210 11.32 -8.42 -18.70
N LYS A 211 12.42 -9.17 -18.55
CA LYS A 211 12.82 -9.72 -17.24
C LYS A 211 13.42 -8.65 -16.34
N VAL A 212 14.19 -7.72 -16.89
CA VAL A 212 14.67 -6.54 -16.13
C VAL A 212 13.48 -5.68 -15.68
N GLN A 213 12.49 -5.48 -16.55
CA GLN A 213 11.27 -4.74 -16.22
C GLN A 213 10.47 -5.45 -15.12
N ALA A 214 10.26 -6.76 -15.23
CA ALA A 214 9.59 -7.55 -14.20
C ALA A 214 10.33 -7.50 -12.84
N LEU A 215 11.66 -7.47 -12.85
CA LEU A 215 12.48 -7.29 -11.64
C LEU A 215 12.22 -5.92 -10.98
N ILE A 216 12.18 -4.85 -11.77
CA ILE A 216 11.88 -3.49 -11.28
C ILE A 216 10.45 -3.44 -10.72
N GLU A 217 9.48 -3.98 -11.44
CA GLU A 217 8.07 -4.01 -11.01
C GLU A 217 7.88 -4.81 -9.72
N ALA A 218 8.54 -5.96 -9.60
CA ALA A 218 8.51 -6.77 -8.37
C ALA A 218 9.09 -5.99 -7.18
N GLY A 219 10.21 -5.29 -7.38
CA GLY A 219 10.81 -4.45 -6.34
C GLY A 219 9.92 -3.26 -5.95
N MET A 220 9.34 -2.55 -6.94
CA MET A 220 8.40 -1.45 -6.68
C MET A 220 7.16 -1.94 -5.92
N LYS A 221 6.67 -3.15 -6.26
CA LYS A 221 5.57 -3.79 -5.53
C LYS A 221 5.98 -4.11 -4.09
N GLN A 222 7.16 -4.67 -3.88
CA GLN A 222 7.65 -4.97 -2.53
C GLN A 222 7.76 -3.69 -1.68
N ALA A 223 8.32 -2.62 -2.22
CA ALA A 223 8.40 -1.33 -1.53
C ALA A 223 7.01 -0.79 -1.14
N LEU A 224 6.01 -0.97 -2.01
CA LEU A 224 4.63 -0.60 -1.71
C LEU A 224 4.02 -1.49 -0.61
N ASP A 225 4.23 -2.80 -0.68
CA ASP A 225 3.73 -3.77 0.30
C ASP A 225 4.32 -3.47 1.68
N ASP A 226 5.64 -3.26 1.78
CA ASP A 226 6.33 -2.92 3.04
C ASP A 226 5.80 -1.60 3.64
N THR A 227 5.60 -0.59 2.80
CA THR A 227 5.02 0.70 3.21
C THR A 227 3.58 0.53 3.70
N THR A 228 2.79 -0.31 3.01
CA THR A 228 1.41 -0.62 3.39
C THR A 228 1.36 -1.32 4.75
N ASP A 229 2.25 -2.28 4.98
CA ASP A 229 2.33 -3.03 6.23
C ASP A 229 2.77 -2.15 7.40
N LEU A 230 3.71 -1.22 7.19
CA LEU A 230 4.07 -0.22 8.19
C LEU A 230 2.84 0.58 8.66
N VAL A 231 2.01 1.07 7.73
CA VAL A 231 0.80 1.84 8.06
C VAL A 231 -0.21 0.97 8.78
N ARG A 232 -0.40 -0.28 8.37
CA ARG A 232 -1.28 -1.24 9.05
C ARG A 232 -0.89 -1.49 10.49
N VAL A 233 0.40 -1.63 10.77
CA VAL A 233 0.90 -1.80 12.14
C VAL A 233 0.53 -0.57 12.97
N ARG A 234 0.70 0.63 12.43
CA ARG A 234 0.34 1.88 13.14
C ARG A 234 -1.16 2.05 13.34
N TYR A 235 -1.98 1.64 12.38
CA TYR A 235 -3.44 1.62 12.55
C TYR A 235 -3.83 0.67 13.70
N ARG A 236 -3.31 -0.56 13.70
CA ARG A 236 -3.58 -1.52 14.78
C ARG A 236 -3.12 -1.01 16.15
N GLU A 237 -1.99 -0.32 16.19
CA GLU A 237 -1.49 0.29 17.43
C GLU A 237 -2.43 1.39 17.92
N LEU A 238 -2.90 2.27 17.03
CA LEU A 238 -3.87 3.32 17.36
C LEU A 238 -5.19 2.72 17.86
N ASP A 239 -5.75 1.75 17.14
CA ASP A 239 -6.98 1.06 17.53
C ASP A 239 -6.83 0.37 18.90
N ARG A 240 -5.69 -0.30 19.15
CA ARG A 240 -5.42 -0.94 20.44
C ARG A 240 -5.32 0.07 21.58
N LEU A 241 -4.67 1.22 21.36
CA LEU A 241 -4.46 2.24 22.41
C LEU A 241 -5.73 3.02 22.74
N THR A 242 -6.61 3.19 21.77
CA THR A 242 -7.86 3.96 21.91
C THR A 242 -9.08 3.06 22.11
N GLU A 243 -8.89 1.73 22.14
CA GLU A 243 -9.98 0.76 21.98
C GLU A 243 -10.93 1.16 20.84
N HIS A 244 -10.41 1.30 19.62
CA HIS A 244 -11.16 1.72 18.43
C HIS A 244 -11.92 3.06 18.64
N GLY A 245 -11.22 4.06 19.19
CA GLY A 245 -11.77 5.41 19.41
C GLY A 245 -12.68 5.58 20.63
N MET A 246 -12.84 4.54 21.46
CA MET A 246 -13.63 4.62 22.70
C MET A 246 -12.92 5.40 23.81
N LEU A 247 -11.60 5.28 23.88
CA LEU A 247 -10.72 5.99 24.80
C LEU A 247 -9.98 7.11 24.06
N PRO A 248 -9.73 8.26 24.70
CA PRO A 248 -8.85 9.28 24.14
C PRO A 248 -7.42 8.75 24.02
N LEU A 249 -6.63 9.33 23.11
CA LEU A 249 -5.19 9.08 23.07
C LEU A 249 -4.54 9.37 24.43
N PRO A 250 -3.61 8.52 24.91
CA PRO A 250 -2.85 8.79 26.11
C PRO A 250 -2.10 10.13 25.97
N ARG A 251 -2.08 10.94 27.03
CA ARG A 251 -1.26 12.15 27.03
C ARG A 251 0.23 11.74 27.15
N PRO A 252 1.14 12.41 26.43
CA PRO A 252 2.57 12.19 26.57
C PRO A 252 3.10 12.57 27.95
#